data_AF-A0A1G3L643-F1
#
_entry.id   AF-A0A1G3L643-F1
#
_cell.length_a   1.000
_cell.length_b   1.000
_cell.length_c   1.000
_cell.angle_alpha   90.00
_cell.angle_beta   90.00
_cell.angle_gamma   90.00
#
_symmetry.space_group_name_H-M   'P 1'
#
loop_
_entity.id
_entity.type
_entity.pdbx_description
1 polymer ?
#
loop_
_entity_poly.entity_id
_entity_poly.type
_entity_poly.pdbx_seq_one_letter_code
_entity_poly.pdbx_strand_id
1 'polypeptide(L)'
;MFKKHFIIIIAMFTLVFAYSADPKYVDVVTAKNRISALEKTNTDLNAKADSLRTEIKNLEEKNVKNTKQIEDIKSTLDKVNVRSSALYYYAKEVIDVETKKAAMDSYNKNLDLKKKLEAKKEELEKETKSNNEKIQQNTDQICDSLYKVERNTYEIRNLQASIDKTNNQTEYVNGYIKQVDSFTSEAEALLK
;
A
#
# COMPACT_ATOMS: atom_id res chain seq x y z
N MET A 1 2.91 -30.57 16.36
CA MET A 1 1.45 -30.74 16.43
C MET A 1 0.86 -29.58 17.22
N PHE A 2 0.74 -28.40 16.61
CA PHE A 2 -0.07 -27.28 17.11
C PHE A 2 -0.56 -26.47 15.91
N LYS A 3 -1.81 -26.03 16.03
CA LYS A 3 -2.78 -25.83 14.95
C LYS A 3 -2.50 -24.58 14.11
N LYS A 4 -2.62 -24.76 12.79
CA LYS A 4 -2.85 -23.75 11.76
C LYS A 4 -3.83 -22.69 12.27
N HIS A 5 -3.36 -21.47 12.50
CA HIS A 5 -4.25 -20.31 12.64
C HIS A 5 -4.47 -19.73 11.26
N PHE A 6 -5.52 -20.27 10.66
CA PHE A 6 -6.18 -19.87 9.45
C PHE A 6 -6.89 -18.54 9.74
N ILE A 7 -6.24 -17.42 9.43
CA ILE A 7 -6.91 -16.11 9.41
C ILE A 7 -7.42 -15.93 7.98
N ILE A 8 -8.59 -16.50 7.72
CA ILE A 8 -9.52 -15.99 6.71
C ILE A 8 -10.06 -14.69 7.28
N ILE A 9 -9.64 -13.55 6.74
CA ILE A 9 -10.39 -12.29 6.88
C ILE A 9 -11.20 -12.12 5.59
N ILE A 10 -12.38 -12.71 5.65
CA ILE A 10 -13.67 -12.22 5.15
C ILE A 10 -13.60 -11.50 3.79
N ALA A 11 -13.68 -12.30 2.73
CA ALA A 11 -14.39 -11.93 1.52
C ALA A 11 -15.90 -12.01 1.78
N MET A 12 -16.51 -10.92 2.29
CA MET A 12 -17.95 -10.67 2.24
C MET A 12 -18.21 -9.16 2.34
N PHE A 13 -18.13 -8.49 1.20
CA PHE A 13 -18.89 -7.25 0.97
C PHE A 13 -19.59 -7.40 -0.38
N THR A 14 -20.58 -8.30 -0.41
CA THR A 14 -21.58 -8.31 -1.48
C THR A 14 -22.91 -7.84 -0.93
N LEU A 15 -23.36 -6.73 -1.54
CA LEU A 15 -24.73 -6.25 -1.68
C LEU A 15 -25.36 -5.41 -0.56
N VAL A 16 -26.11 -4.41 -1.05
CA VAL A 16 -27.00 -3.45 -0.38
C VAL A 16 -26.23 -2.26 0.22
N PHE A 17 -26.20 -1.06 -0.39
CA PHE A 17 -27.35 -0.22 -0.74
C PHE A 17 -27.15 0.54 -2.06
N ALA A 18 -27.91 0.19 -3.09
CA ALA A 18 -28.30 1.15 -4.12
C ALA A 18 -29.52 1.92 -3.59
N TYR A 19 -29.29 2.97 -2.79
CA TYR A 19 -30.30 4.02 -2.68
C TYR A 19 -30.30 4.73 -4.03
N SER A 20 -31.13 4.24 -4.96
CA SER A 20 -31.46 4.94 -6.20
C SER A 20 -32.27 6.18 -5.83
N ALA A 21 -31.58 7.24 -5.42
CA ALA A 21 -32.10 8.57 -5.67
C ALA A 21 -32.36 8.65 -7.18
N ASP A 22 -33.59 8.97 -7.55
CA ASP A 22 -33.99 9.10 -8.95
C ASP A 22 -32.94 9.96 -9.69
N PRO A 23 -32.31 9.47 -10.78
CA PRO A 23 -31.25 10.21 -11.46
C PRO A 23 -31.75 11.60 -11.84
N LYS A 24 -30.90 12.62 -11.68
CA LYS A 24 -31.29 14.00 -12.02
C LYS A 24 -31.01 14.25 -13.50
N TYR A 25 -31.76 15.15 -14.11
CA TYR A 25 -31.39 15.67 -15.42
C TYR A 25 -30.12 16.50 -15.30
N VAL A 26 -29.22 16.38 -16.27
CA VAL A 26 -27.89 17.00 -16.23
C VAL A 26 -27.50 17.56 -17.59
N ASP A 27 -26.61 18.54 -17.61
CA ASP A 27 -25.90 18.90 -18.83
C ASP A 27 -24.94 17.77 -19.23
N VAL A 28 -25.20 17.12 -20.37
CA VAL A 28 -24.50 15.91 -20.80
C VAL A 28 -23.01 16.18 -21.05
N VAL A 29 -22.66 17.35 -21.59
CA VAL A 29 -21.27 17.72 -21.89
C VAL A 29 -20.47 17.86 -20.59
N THR A 30 -20.99 18.63 -19.64
CA THR A 30 -20.36 18.84 -18.33
C THR A 30 -20.23 17.53 -17.56
N ALA A 31 -21.28 16.68 -17.57
CA ALA A 31 -21.24 15.38 -16.91
C ALA A 31 -20.18 14.44 -17.53
N LYS A 32 -20.06 14.39 -18.86
CA LYS A 32 -19.00 13.61 -19.54
C LYS A 32 -17.59 14.12 -19.21
N ASN A 33 -17.40 15.44 -19.19
CA ASN A 33 -16.12 16.03 -18.79
C ASN A 33 -15.76 15.68 -17.34
N ARG A 34 -16.74 15.67 -16.45
CA ARG A 34 -16.56 15.27 -15.05
C ARG A 34 -16.20 13.79 -14.92
N ILE A 35 -16.87 12.90 -15.65
CA ILE A 35 -16.53 11.46 -15.69
C ILE A 35 -15.07 11.29 -16.12
N SER A 36 -14.67 11.89 -17.24
CA SER A 36 -13.30 11.81 -17.76
C SER A 36 -12.25 12.27 -16.73
N ALA A 37 -12.52 13.36 -16.01
CA ALA A 37 -11.64 13.84 -14.93
C ALA A 37 -11.53 12.86 -13.75
N LEU A 38 -12.65 12.23 -13.36
CA LEU A 38 -12.69 11.22 -12.29
C LEU A 38 -11.95 9.94 -12.71
N GLU A 39 -12.13 9.48 -13.95
CA GLU A 39 -11.43 8.30 -14.50
C GLU A 39 -9.92 8.52 -14.54
N LYS A 40 -9.48 9.71 -14.95
CA LYS A 40 -8.06 10.09 -14.89
C LYS A 40 -7.54 10.05 -13.45
N THR A 41 -8.27 10.67 -12.52
CA THR A 41 -7.91 10.67 -11.09
C THR A 41 -7.80 9.24 -10.54
N ASN A 42 -8.71 8.35 -10.93
CA ASN A 42 -8.65 6.94 -10.53
C ASN A 42 -7.43 6.22 -11.08
N THR A 43 -7.07 6.49 -12.32
CA THR A 43 -5.87 5.94 -12.96
C THR A 43 -4.62 6.37 -12.19
N ASP A 44 -4.50 7.66 -11.87
CA ASP A 44 -3.37 8.22 -11.13
C ASP A 44 -3.27 7.65 -9.71
N LEU A 45 -4.42 7.51 -9.01
CA LEU A 45 -4.48 6.92 -7.67
C LEU A 45 -4.10 5.43 -7.66
N ASN A 46 -4.53 4.68 -8.65
CA ASN A 46 -4.16 3.26 -8.79
C ASN A 46 -2.66 3.11 -9.07
N ALA A 47 -2.10 3.91 -9.98
CA ALA A 47 -0.66 3.90 -10.26
C ALA A 47 0.16 4.24 -9.01
N LYS A 48 -0.29 5.22 -8.21
CA LYS A 48 0.32 5.54 -6.92
C LYS A 48 0.25 4.35 -5.94
N ALA A 49 -0.91 3.70 -5.83
CA ALA A 49 -1.07 2.55 -4.95
C ALA A 49 -0.14 1.38 -5.35
N ASP A 50 0.05 1.13 -6.64
CA ASP A 50 0.95 0.09 -7.13
C ASP A 50 2.44 0.40 -6.87
N SER A 51 2.82 1.67 -6.98
CA SER A 51 4.15 2.13 -6.57
C SER A 51 4.40 1.90 -5.08
N LEU A 52 3.43 2.26 -4.22
CA LEU A 52 3.52 2.04 -2.77
C LEU A 52 3.58 0.56 -2.41
N ARG A 53 2.83 -0.32 -3.10
CA ARG A 53 2.91 -1.78 -2.92
C ARG A 53 4.30 -2.32 -3.23
N THR A 54 4.93 -1.79 -4.28
CA THR A 54 6.30 -2.16 -4.65
C THR A 54 7.30 -1.72 -3.59
N GLU A 55 7.15 -0.51 -3.05
CA GLU A 55 7.99 -0.01 -1.96
C GLU A 55 7.83 -0.87 -0.68
N ILE A 56 6.59 -1.20 -0.30
CA ILE A 56 6.31 -2.10 0.85
C ILE A 56 7.06 -3.43 0.67
N LYS A 57 6.92 -4.07 -0.50
CA LYS A 57 7.59 -5.35 -0.77
C LYS A 57 9.11 -5.25 -0.62
N ASN A 58 9.72 -4.18 -1.14
CA ASN A 58 11.16 -3.97 -1.01
C ASN A 58 11.60 -3.79 0.46
N LEU A 59 10.80 -3.08 1.26
CA LEU A 59 11.05 -2.89 2.69
C LEU A 59 10.89 -4.22 3.47
N GLU A 60 9.88 -5.03 3.14
CA GLU A 60 9.68 -6.36 3.73
C GLU A 60 10.87 -7.29 3.43
N GLU A 61 11.33 -7.34 2.18
CA GLU A 61 12.51 -8.12 1.79
C GLU A 61 13.77 -7.66 2.54
N LYS A 62 13.92 -6.35 2.75
CA LYS A 62 15.02 -5.79 3.54
C LYS A 62 14.92 -6.19 5.02
N ASN A 63 13.72 -6.16 5.60
CA ASN A 63 13.49 -6.59 6.98
C ASN A 63 13.80 -8.08 7.19
N VAL A 64 13.49 -8.94 6.21
CA VAL A 64 13.87 -10.35 6.24
C VAL A 64 15.39 -10.51 6.27
N LYS A 65 16.11 -9.77 5.42
CA LYS A 65 17.59 -9.78 5.40
C LYS A 65 18.18 -9.28 6.72
N ASN A 66 17.64 -8.19 7.26
CA ASN A 66 18.08 -7.62 8.54
C ASN A 66 17.85 -8.60 9.69
N THR A 67 16.70 -9.28 9.72
CA THR A 67 16.37 -10.29 10.74
C THR A 67 17.37 -11.44 10.73
N LYS A 68 17.69 -11.97 9.54
CA LYS A 68 18.71 -13.01 9.40
C LYS A 68 20.08 -12.56 9.88
N GLN A 69 20.51 -11.35 9.50
CA GLN A 69 21.78 -10.79 9.97
C GLN A 69 21.82 -10.62 11.49
N ILE A 70 20.71 -10.18 12.10
CA ILE A 70 20.58 -10.08 13.56
C ILE A 70 20.74 -11.44 14.23
N GLU A 71 20.15 -12.50 13.68
CA GLU A 71 20.30 -13.88 14.19
C GLU A 71 21.75 -14.38 14.09
N ASP A 72 22.40 -14.16 12.95
CA ASP A 72 23.81 -14.51 12.74
C ASP A 72 24.73 -13.75 13.71
N ILE A 73 24.46 -12.46 13.93
CA ILE A 73 25.18 -11.63 14.91
C ILE A 73 24.97 -12.15 16.33
N LYS A 74 23.73 -12.49 16.73
CA LYS A 74 23.44 -13.06 18.06
C LYS A 74 24.23 -14.36 18.29
N SER A 75 24.19 -15.29 17.33
CA SER A 75 24.95 -16.54 17.39
C SER A 75 26.46 -16.29 17.51
N THR A 76 26.98 -15.29 16.80
CA THR A 76 28.41 -14.93 16.87
C THR A 76 28.76 -14.28 18.21
N LEU A 77 27.92 -13.38 18.72
CA LEU A 77 28.08 -12.74 20.02
C LEU A 77 28.14 -13.79 21.15
N ASP A 78 27.29 -14.81 21.12
CA ASP A 78 27.31 -15.90 22.11
C ASP A 78 28.65 -16.64 22.10
N LYS A 79 29.17 -16.97 20.92
CA LYS A 79 30.50 -17.60 20.78
C LYS A 79 31.62 -16.69 21.27
N VAL A 80 31.59 -15.39 20.91
CA VAL A 80 32.58 -14.41 21.34
C VAL A 80 32.55 -14.24 22.86
N ASN A 81 31.36 -14.20 23.48
CA ASN A 81 31.21 -14.09 24.93
C ASN A 81 31.83 -15.29 25.64
N VAL A 82 31.44 -16.52 25.26
CA VAL A 82 31.98 -17.75 25.86
C VAL A 82 33.50 -17.84 25.72
N ARG A 83 34.03 -17.58 24.52
CA ARG A 83 35.48 -17.67 24.26
C ARG A 83 36.28 -16.55 24.93
N SER A 84 35.75 -15.34 24.98
CA SER A 84 36.41 -14.21 25.66
C SER A 84 36.47 -14.41 27.17
N SER A 85 35.37 -14.88 27.78
CA SER A 85 35.36 -15.22 29.20
C SER A 85 36.38 -16.30 29.52
N ALA A 86 36.39 -17.41 28.75
CA ALA A 86 37.37 -18.47 28.94
C ALA A 86 38.81 -17.97 28.80
N LEU A 87 39.10 -17.19 27.75
CA LEU A 87 40.43 -16.64 27.51
C LEU A 87 40.91 -15.73 28.63
N TYR A 88 40.03 -14.88 29.17
CA TYR A 88 40.33 -14.03 30.32
C TYR A 88 40.69 -14.85 31.57
N TYR A 89 39.90 -15.88 31.88
CA TYR A 89 40.17 -16.77 33.02
C TYR A 89 41.51 -17.50 32.87
N TYR A 90 41.76 -18.14 31.73
CA TYR A 90 43.02 -18.86 31.50
C TYR A 90 44.23 -17.91 31.47
N ALA A 91 44.12 -16.74 30.84
CA ALA A 91 45.21 -15.76 30.79
C ALA A 91 45.66 -15.27 32.18
N LYS A 92 44.74 -15.27 33.16
CA LYS A 92 45.06 -14.88 34.54
C LYS A 92 45.99 -15.88 35.24
N GLU A 93 45.87 -17.16 34.89
CA GLU A 93 46.62 -18.27 35.49
C GLU A 93 47.97 -18.52 34.81
N VAL A 94 48.18 -17.96 33.61
CA VAL A 94 49.45 -18.07 32.88
C VAL A 94 50.54 -17.25 33.58
N ILE A 95 51.65 -17.93 33.89
CA ILE A 95 52.87 -17.34 34.47
C ILE A 95 53.75 -16.72 33.39
N ASP A 96 53.84 -17.36 32.21
CA ASP A 96 54.63 -16.89 31.08
C ASP A 96 54.13 -15.52 30.57
N VAL A 97 55.01 -14.52 30.61
CA VAL A 97 54.64 -13.11 30.38
C VAL A 97 54.21 -12.87 28.94
N GLU A 98 54.89 -13.50 27.97
CA GLU A 98 54.58 -13.31 26.55
C GLU A 98 53.24 -13.94 26.18
N THR A 99 53.00 -15.18 26.63
CA THR A 99 51.72 -15.88 26.42
C THR A 99 50.57 -15.13 27.09
N LYS A 100 50.78 -14.63 28.32
CA LYS A 100 49.79 -13.82 29.03
C LYS A 100 49.44 -12.54 28.26
N LYS A 101 50.45 -11.84 27.74
CA LYS A 101 50.25 -10.63 26.92
C LYS A 101 49.46 -10.96 25.65
N ALA A 102 49.86 -11.99 24.90
CA ALA A 102 49.17 -12.40 23.68
C ALA A 102 47.71 -12.80 23.92
N ALA A 103 47.42 -13.47 25.04
CA ALA A 103 46.07 -13.83 25.45
C ALA A 103 45.24 -12.59 25.80
N MET A 104 45.80 -11.63 26.53
CA MET A 104 45.12 -10.37 26.85
C MET A 104 44.88 -9.48 25.62
N ASP A 105 45.81 -9.44 24.67
CA ASP A 105 45.64 -8.72 23.40
C ASP A 105 44.50 -9.34 22.58
N SER A 106 44.43 -10.67 22.51
CA SER A 106 43.35 -11.40 21.84
C SER A 106 41.99 -11.19 22.54
N TYR A 107 41.98 -11.16 23.87
CA TYR A 107 40.79 -10.83 24.66
C TYR A 107 40.29 -9.41 24.35
N ASN A 108 41.19 -8.42 24.36
CA ASN A 108 40.85 -7.02 24.06
C ASN A 108 40.31 -6.87 22.63
N LYS A 109 40.89 -7.58 21.65
CA LYS A 109 40.38 -7.63 20.27
C LYS A 109 38.96 -8.20 20.21
N ASN A 110 38.68 -9.26 20.97
CA ASN A 110 37.33 -9.83 21.03
C ASN A 110 36.32 -8.89 21.70
N LEU A 111 36.73 -8.12 22.71
CA LEU A 111 35.87 -7.08 23.31
C LEU A 111 35.52 -5.97 22.30
N ASP A 112 36.48 -5.54 21.48
CA ASP A 112 36.22 -4.56 20.42
C ASP A 112 35.25 -5.12 19.36
N LEU A 113 35.47 -6.36 18.91
CA LEU A 113 34.56 -7.04 17.98
C LEU A 113 33.15 -7.19 18.56
N LYS A 114 33.03 -7.54 19.85
CA LYS A 114 31.75 -7.61 20.55
C LYS A 114 31.01 -6.28 20.47
N LYS A 115 31.67 -5.16 20.81
CA LYS A 115 31.06 -3.83 20.73
C LYS A 115 30.59 -3.48 19.33
N LYS A 116 31.38 -3.80 18.31
CA LYS A 116 31.01 -3.58 16.89
C LYS A 116 29.80 -4.41 16.48
N LEU A 117 29.74 -5.67 16.89
CA LEU A 117 28.61 -6.56 16.62
C LEU A 117 27.33 -6.09 17.34
N GLU A 118 27.43 -5.66 18.61
CA GLU A 118 26.32 -5.09 19.37
C GLU A 118 25.79 -3.82 18.71
N ALA A 119 26.68 -2.90 18.31
CA ALA A 119 26.29 -1.68 17.60
C ALA A 119 25.61 -1.99 16.26
N LYS A 120 26.14 -2.94 15.47
CA LYS A 120 25.53 -3.32 14.19
C LYS A 120 24.16 -3.97 14.37
N LYS A 121 24.00 -4.80 15.40
CA LYS A 121 22.71 -5.40 15.76
C LYS A 121 21.69 -4.30 16.07
N GLU A 122 22.06 -3.34 16.92
CA GLU A 122 21.16 -2.23 17.29
C GLU A 122 20.79 -1.35 16.08
N GLU A 123 21.74 -1.09 15.18
CA GLU A 123 21.51 -0.39 13.91
C GLU A 123 20.45 -1.11 13.06
N LEU A 124 20.59 -2.43 12.86
CA LEU A 124 19.65 -3.24 12.08
C LEU A 124 18.27 -3.31 12.75
N GLU A 125 18.20 -3.37 14.08
CA GLU A 125 16.94 -3.34 14.84
C GLU A 125 16.22 -1.99 14.67
N LYS A 126 16.95 -0.87 14.75
CA LYS A 126 16.41 0.47 14.48
C LYS A 126 15.92 0.63 13.04
N GLU A 127 16.70 0.14 12.07
CA GLU A 127 16.33 0.17 10.66
C GLU A 127 15.07 -0.66 10.39
N THR A 128 14.97 -1.86 10.98
CA THR A 128 13.79 -2.72 10.86
C THR A 128 12.54 -2.04 11.43
N LYS A 129 12.67 -1.37 12.58
CA LYS A 129 11.57 -0.59 13.18
C LYS A 129 11.13 0.55 12.25
N SER A 130 12.08 1.34 11.74
CA SER A 130 11.80 2.44 10.80
C SER A 130 11.12 1.95 9.52
N ASN A 131 11.59 0.84 8.94
CA ASN A 131 10.97 0.22 7.77
C ASN A 131 9.53 -0.21 8.07
N ASN A 132 9.25 -0.79 9.24
CA ASN A 132 7.89 -1.18 9.63
C ASN A 132 6.95 0.03 9.79
N GLU A 133 7.43 1.13 10.36
CA GLU A 133 6.67 2.38 10.45
C GLU A 133 6.34 2.91 9.04
N LYS A 134 7.30 2.84 8.12
CA LYS A 134 7.11 3.25 6.72
C LYS A 134 6.13 2.33 5.97
N ILE A 135 6.20 1.01 6.19
CA ILE A 135 5.25 0.04 5.64
C ILE A 135 3.82 0.37 6.09
N GLN A 136 3.63 0.69 7.38
CA GLN A 136 2.31 1.07 7.89
C GLN A 136 1.80 2.35 7.23
N GLN A 137 2.64 3.40 7.16
CA GLN A 137 2.27 4.66 6.49
C GLN A 137 1.88 4.44 5.02
N ASN A 138 2.64 3.61 4.30
CA ASN A 138 2.34 3.30 2.89
C ASN A 138 1.04 2.49 2.77
N THR A 139 0.76 1.59 3.71
CA THR A 139 -0.49 0.82 3.77
C THR A 139 -1.69 1.74 3.95
N ASP A 140 -1.61 2.69 4.89
CA ASP A 140 -2.67 3.67 5.13
C ASP A 140 -2.93 4.52 3.88
N GLN A 141 -1.87 4.96 3.19
CA GLN A 141 -1.99 5.72 1.94
C GLN A 141 -2.62 4.90 0.79
N ILE A 142 -2.37 3.60 0.73
CA ILE A 142 -3.04 2.71 -0.23
C ILE A 142 -4.53 2.64 0.09
N CYS A 143 -4.92 2.43 1.36
CA CYS A 143 -6.31 2.39 1.79
C CYS A 143 -7.05 3.69 1.42
N ASP A 144 -6.46 4.85 1.70
CA ASP A 144 -7.03 6.16 1.34
C ASP A 144 -7.21 6.31 -0.18
N SER A 145 -6.25 5.84 -0.96
CA SER A 145 -6.29 5.91 -2.42
C SER A 145 -7.42 5.02 -2.97
N LEU A 146 -7.53 3.79 -2.46
CA LEU A 146 -8.58 2.85 -2.87
C LEU A 146 -9.98 3.33 -2.49
N TYR A 147 -10.14 3.91 -1.29
CA TYR A 147 -11.41 4.51 -0.87
C TYR A 147 -11.84 5.66 -1.79
N LYS A 148 -10.89 6.53 -2.19
CA LYS A 148 -11.17 7.60 -3.15
C LYS A 148 -11.55 7.06 -4.53
N VAL A 149 -10.86 6.02 -5.00
CA VAL A 149 -11.19 5.34 -6.26
C VAL A 149 -12.62 4.81 -6.22
N GLU A 150 -13.01 4.12 -5.15
CA GLU A 150 -14.35 3.58 -4.97
C GLU A 150 -15.42 4.69 -5.00
N ARG A 151 -15.19 5.78 -4.25
CA ARG A 151 -16.10 6.94 -4.23
C ARG A 151 -16.24 7.57 -5.62
N ASN A 152 -15.13 7.76 -6.33
CA ASN A 152 -15.14 8.31 -7.68
C ASN A 152 -15.88 7.39 -8.65
N THR A 153 -15.68 6.07 -8.54
CA THR A 153 -16.39 5.08 -9.35
C THR A 153 -17.90 5.12 -9.09
N TYR A 154 -18.32 5.31 -7.84
CA TYR A 154 -19.73 5.53 -7.52
C TYR A 154 -20.29 6.81 -8.15
N GLU A 155 -19.55 7.92 -8.07
CA GLU A 155 -19.94 9.20 -8.70
C GLU A 155 -20.05 9.06 -10.23
N ILE A 156 -19.10 8.36 -10.87
CA ILE A 156 -19.14 8.06 -12.31
C ILE A 156 -20.43 7.31 -12.68
N ARG A 157 -20.79 6.24 -11.95
CA ARG A 157 -22.03 5.48 -12.22
C ARG A 157 -23.27 6.35 -12.11
N ASN A 158 -23.34 7.24 -11.11
CA ASN A 158 -24.47 8.14 -10.94
C ASN A 158 -24.58 9.18 -12.06
N LEU A 159 -23.43 9.71 -12.52
CA LEU A 159 -23.38 10.63 -13.66
C LEU A 159 -23.80 9.92 -14.96
N GLN A 160 -23.37 8.68 -15.18
CA GLN A 160 -23.79 7.86 -16.32
C GLN A 160 -25.30 7.66 -16.34
N ALA A 161 -25.90 7.24 -15.22
CA ALA A 161 -27.35 7.08 -15.11
C ALA A 161 -28.12 8.40 -15.35
N SER A 162 -27.56 9.54 -14.91
CA SER A 162 -28.13 10.87 -15.12
C SER A 162 -28.05 11.32 -16.59
N ILE A 163 -26.95 11.00 -17.27
CA ILE A 163 -26.77 11.21 -18.71
C ILE A 163 -27.81 10.39 -19.47
N ASP A 164 -27.97 9.11 -19.16
CA ASP A 164 -28.91 8.22 -19.84
C ASP A 164 -30.36 8.72 -19.70
N LYS A 165 -30.76 9.13 -18.48
CA LYS A 165 -32.07 9.74 -18.25
C LYS A 165 -32.28 11.02 -19.07
N THR A 166 -31.26 11.86 -19.18
CA THR A 166 -31.33 13.10 -19.96
C THR A 166 -31.45 12.80 -21.46
N ASN A 167 -30.64 11.88 -21.98
CA ASN A 167 -30.70 11.47 -23.38
C ASN A 167 -32.09 10.92 -23.74
N ASN A 168 -32.66 10.05 -22.89
CA ASN A 168 -34.00 9.51 -23.10
C ASN A 168 -35.07 10.62 -23.18
N GLN A 169 -34.97 11.67 -22.34
CA GLN A 169 -35.87 12.82 -22.42
C GLN A 169 -35.67 13.61 -23.72
N THR A 170 -34.42 13.86 -24.12
CA THR A 170 -34.11 14.57 -25.36
C THR A 170 -34.65 13.81 -26.58
N GLU A 171 -34.50 12.49 -26.61
CA GLU A 171 -35.06 11.64 -27.67
C GLU A 171 -36.60 11.72 -27.72
N TYR A 172 -37.25 11.65 -26.57
CA TYR A 172 -38.70 11.79 -26.47
C TYR A 172 -39.18 13.14 -27.02
N VAL A 173 -38.57 14.24 -26.58
CA VAL A 173 -38.93 15.59 -27.05
C VAL A 173 -38.65 15.76 -28.54
N ASN A 174 -37.51 15.26 -29.04
CA ASN A 174 -37.21 15.29 -30.47
C ASN A 174 -38.23 14.49 -31.30
N GLY A 175 -38.80 13.41 -30.74
CA GLY A 175 -39.91 12.69 -31.36
C GLY A 175 -41.15 13.57 -31.54
N TYR A 176 -41.52 14.35 -30.53
CA TYR A 176 -42.63 15.31 -30.62
C TYR A 176 -42.35 16.45 -31.59
N ILE A 177 -41.14 17.02 -31.58
CA ILE A 177 -40.76 18.08 -32.51
C ILE A 177 -40.97 17.61 -33.96
N LYS A 178 -40.48 16.41 -34.31
CA LYS A 178 -40.68 15.83 -35.65
C LYS A 178 -42.15 15.65 -36.02
N GLN A 179 -43.00 15.23 -35.08
CA GLN A 179 -44.43 15.10 -35.33
C GLN A 179 -45.08 16.45 -35.58
N VAL A 180 -44.73 17.46 -34.77
CA VAL A 180 -45.23 18.84 -34.93
C VAL A 180 -44.78 19.44 -36.26
N ASP A 181 -43.51 19.23 -36.66
CA ASP A 181 -42.99 19.69 -37.95
C ASP A 181 -43.72 19.03 -39.13
N SER A 182 -44.06 17.74 -39.02
CA SER A 182 -44.88 17.02 -40.01
C SER A 182 -46.27 17.64 -40.13
N PHE A 183 -46.98 17.83 -39.01
CA PHE A 183 -48.31 18.44 -39.01
C PHE A 183 -48.30 19.87 -39.53
N THR A 184 -47.26 20.64 -39.20
CA THR A 184 -47.10 22.02 -39.70
C THR A 184 -46.91 22.01 -41.21
N SER A 185 -46.06 21.13 -41.74
CA SER A 185 -45.84 20.98 -43.18
C SER A 185 -47.11 20.56 -43.92
N GLU A 186 -47.90 19.64 -43.36
CA GLU A 186 -49.19 19.22 -43.91
C GLU A 186 -50.21 20.37 -43.92
N ALA A 187 -50.30 21.12 -42.82
CA ALA A 187 -51.20 22.27 -42.72
C ALA A 187 -50.82 23.39 -43.70
N GLU A 188 -49.53 23.71 -43.83
CA GLU A 188 -49.04 24.70 -44.79
C GLU A 188 -49.34 24.31 -46.25
N ALA A 189 -49.30 23.02 -46.57
CA ALA A 189 -49.64 22.52 -47.91
C ALA A 189 -51.14 22.72 -48.25
N LEU A 190 -52.03 22.64 -47.26
CA LEU A 190 -53.47 22.85 -47.44
C LEU A 190 -53.86 24.34 -47.57
N LEU A 191 -52.96 25.26 -47.20
CA LEU A 191 -53.18 26.70 -47.27
C LEU A 191 -52.65 27.36 -48.56
N LYS A 192 -52.05 26.56 -49.47
CA LYS A 192 -51.58 27.00 -50.80
C LYS A 192 -52.56 26.61 -51.89
#